data_AF-A0A6A0HP61-F1
#
_entry.id   AF-A0A6A0HP61-F1
#
_cell.length_a   1.000
_cell.length_b   1.000
_cell.length_c   1.000
_cell.angle_alpha   90.00
_cell.angle_beta   90.00
_cell.angle_gamma   90.00
#
_symmetry.space_group_name_H-M   'P 1'
#
loop_
_entity.id
_entity.type
_entity.pdbx_description
1 polymer ?
#
loop_
_entity_poly.entity_id
_entity_poly.type
_entity_poly.pdbx_seq_one_letter_code
_entity_poly.pdbx_strand_id
1 'polypeptide(L)'
;MGNDFDRWLLHGRGYLGRNTQLFWAVEARRHGEGRVERPFDTPWVNADLTEGYTEAFPSGVIEASTHVQLEARWQPHRNFYAALVGKHARYRNRENHDGLDQNETSVMLHLWLEKFWWVGMD
;
A
#
# COMPACT_ATOMS: atom_id res chain seq x y z
N MET A 1 1.68 -5.22 -11.84
CA MET A 1 0.94 -6.16 -10.97
C MET A 1 0.65 -7.36 -11.84
N GLY A 2 1.20 -8.53 -11.52
CA GLY A 2 1.09 -9.74 -12.33
C GLY A 2 -0.35 -10.30 -12.36
N ASN A 3 -0.52 -11.43 -13.05
CA ASN A 3 -1.82 -12.04 -13.34
C ASN A 3 -2.55 -12.57 -12.07
N ASP A 4 -1.81 -12.91 -11.01
CA ASP A 4 -2.34 -13.57 -9.80
C ASP A 4 -2.36 -12.63 -8.59
N PHE A 5 -3.07 -11.50 -8.70
CA PHE A 5 -3.14 -10.49 -7.65
C PHE A 5 -4.57 -10.16 -7.24
N ASP A 6 -4.82 -10.19 -5.93
CA ASP A 6 -6.07 -9.71 -5.34
C ASP A 6 -5.82 -8.52 -4.43
N ARG A 7 -6.73 -7.55 -4.45
CA ARG A 7 -6.69 -6.37 -3.57
C ARG A 7 -8.08 -6.01 -3.06
N TRP A 8 -8.17 -5.92 -1.75
CA TRP A 8 -9.31 -5.33 -1.06
C TRP A 8 -8.86 -4.08 -0.34
N LEU A 9 -9.51 -2.95 -0.63
CA LEU A 9 -9.26 -1.67 0.03
C LEU A 9 -10.57 -1.15 0.61
N LEU A 10 -10.58 -0.94 1.92
CA LEU A 10 -11.66 -0.25 2.62
C LEU A 10 -11.07 0.98 3.29
N HIS A 11 -11.71 2.13 3.11
CA HIS A 11 -11.28 3.36 3.75
C HIS A 11 -12.46 4.23 4.15
N GLY A 12 -12.21 5.11 5.12
CA GLY A 12 -13.20 6.04 5.61
C GLY A 12 -12.55 7.35 6.00
N ARG A 13 -13.37 8.40 5.99
CA ARG A 13 -12.99 9.74 6.40
C ARG A 13 -14.13 10.36 7.19
N GLY A 14 -13.78 10.99 8.32
CA GLY A 14 -14.73 11.69 9.17
C GLY A 14 -14.14 12.99 9.67
N TYR A 15 -15.02 13.88 10.14
CA TYR A 15 -14.63 15.14 10.75
C TYR A 15 -14.98 15.09 12.23
N LEU A 16 -14.02 15.45 13.08
CA LEU A 16 -14.23 15.62 14.51
C LEU A 16 -14.24 17.13 14.80
N GLY A 17 -15.43 17.71 14.85
CA GLY A 17 -15.59 19.16 14.90
C GLY A 17 -15.17 19.85 13.59
N ARG A 18 -14.86 21.14 13.66
CA ARG A 18 -14.59 21.96 12.46
C ARG A 18 -13.16 21.85 11.92
N ASN A 19 -12.22 21.49 12.79
CA ASN A 19 -10.80 21.67 12.54
C ASN A 19 -10.03 20.34 12.50
N THR A 20 -10.67 19.22 12.79
CA THR A 20 -10.01 17.91 12.82
C THR A 20 -10.67 16.97 11.84
N GLN A 21 -9.85 16.28 11.06
CA GLN A 21 -10.26 15.22 10.13
C GLN A 21 -9.54 13.94 10.50
N LEU A 22 -10.28 12.84 10.53
CA LEU A 22 -9.74 11.50 10.70
C LEU A 22 -9.89 10.75 9.39
N PHE A 23 -8.84 10.06 8.98
CA PHE A 23 -8.86 9.13 7.87
C PHE A 23 -8.34 7.77 8.36
N TRP A 24 -8.93 6.71 7.84
CA TRP A 24 -8.46 5.36 8.05
C TRP A 24 -8.56 4.55 6.77
N ALA A 25 -7.65 3.60 6.59
CA ALA A 25 -7.68 2.64 5.51
C ALA A 25 -7.18 1.28 6.00
N VAL A 26 -7.81 0.22 5.51
CA VAL A 26 -7.36 -1.16 5.65
C VAL A 26 -7.28 -1.75 4.24
N GLU A 27 -6.14 -2.35 3.93
CA GLU A 27 -5.87 -2.92 2.63
C GLU A 27 -5.33 -4.33 2.78
N ALA A 28 -6.00 -5.32 2.19
CA ALA A 28 -5.53 -6.68 2.09
C ALA A 28 -5.08 -6.97 0.67
N ARG A 29 -3.88 -7.51 0.51
CA ARG A 29 -3.29 -7.90 -0.77
C ARG A 29 -2.92 -9.37 -0.76
N ARG A 30 -3.08 -10.03 -1.90
CA ARG A 30 -2.44 -11.32 -2.19
C ARG A 30 -1.67 -11.19 -3.48
N HIS A 31 -0.46 -11.71 -3.49
CA HIS A 31 0.40 -11.75 -4.65
C HIS A 31 0.87 -13.20 -4.88
N GLY A 32 0.48 -13.77 -6.02
CA GLY A 32 0.96 -15.07 -6.46
C GLY A 32 2.46 -15.06 -6.77
N GLU A 33 2.97 -16.23 -7.14
CA GLU A 33 4.40 -16.49 -7.42
C GLU A 33 4.92 -15.68 -8.63
N GLY A 34 4.02 -15.23 -9.52
CA GLY A 34 4.32 -14.47 -10.73
C GLY A 34 4.79 -13.02 -10.50
N ARG A 35 5.87 -12.82 -9.73
CA ARG A 35 6.66 -11.60 -9.86
C ARG A 35 7.22 -11.57 -11.27
N VAL A 36 6.92 -10.50 -12.01
CA VAL A 36 7.48 -10.28 -13.36
C VAL A 36 8.95 -9.89 -13.21
N GLU A 37 9.80 -10.85 -12.83
CA GLU A 37 11.26 -10.68 -12.79
C GLU A 37 11.89 -11.10 -14.11
N ARG A 38 11.17 -11.89 -14.92
CA ARG A 38 11.60 -12.27 -16.27
C ARG A 38 10.90 -11.41 -17.32
N PRO A 39 11.61 -10.99 -18.38
CA PRO A 39 10.98 -10.45 -19.58
C PRO A 39 9.89 -11.41 -20.06
N PHE A 40 8.82 -10.87 -20.65
CA PHE A 40 7.80 -11.69 -21.29
C PHE A 40 8.48 -12.65 -22.29
N ASP A 41 8.43 -13.94 -21.99
CA ASP A 41 8.92 -15.00 -22.85
C ASP A 41 7.72 -15.73 -23.45
N THR A 42 7.88 -16.26 -24.65
CA THR A 42 6.84 -16.96 -25.39
C THR A 42 7.31 -18.36 -25.76
N PRO A 43 7.64 -19.22 -24.79
CA PRO A 43 8.16 -20.56 -25.06
C PRO A 43 7.19 -21.41 -25.89
N TRP A 44 5.88 -21.13 -25.84
CA TRP A 44 4.84 -21.75 -26.66
C TRP A 44 4.91 -21.37 -28.15
N VAL A 45 5.64 -20.33 -28.54
CA VAL A 45 5.79 -19.93 -29.96
C VAL A 45 6.75 -20.89 -30.70
N ASN A 46 7.68 -21.53 -29.99
CA ASN A 46 8.65 -22.47 -30.55
C ASN A 46 8.40 -23.92 -30.14
N ALA A 47 7.29 -24.22 -29.44
CA ALA A 47 6.97 -25.57 -28.98
C ALA A 47 6.42 -26.41 -30.14
N ASP A 48 6.94 -27.63 -30.31
CA ASP A 48 6.40 -28.58 -31.27
C ASP A 48 5.01 -29.02 -30.79
N LEU A 49 3.98 -28.82 -31.62
CA LEU A 49 2.56 -29.00 -31.27
C LEU A 49 2.22 -30.44 -30.85
N THR A 50 3.08 -31.39 -31.19
CA THR A 50 2.98 -32.83 -30.90
C THR A 50 3.36 -33.20 -29.46
N GLU A 51 4.21 -32.43 -28.79
CA GLU A 51 4.65 -32.73 -27.40
C GLU A 51 3.77 -32.05 -26.35
N GLY A 52 3.00 -31.02 -26.74
CA GLY A 52 2.13 -30.27 -25.85
C GLY A 52 2.93 -29.37 -24.89
N TYR A 53 2.52 -28.11 -24.79
CA TYR A 53 3.10 -27.21 -23.79
C TYR A 53 2.48 -27.50 -22.43
N THR A 54 3.30 -27.92 -21.46
CA THR A 54 2.88 -28.12 -20.07
C THR A 54 3.69 -27.17 -19.18
N GLU A 55 3.18 -25.97 -18.96
CA GLU A 55 3.64 -25.16 -17.84
C GLU A 55 2.95 -25.65 -16.58
N ALA A 56 3.72 -25.87 -15.50
CA ALA A 56 3.10 -26.13 -14.22
C ALA A 56 2.22 -24.92 -13.87
N PHE A 57 0.93 -25.18 -13.59
CA PHE A 57 0.05 -24.15 -13.04
C PHE A 57 0.75 -23.54 -11.81
N PRO A 58 0.82 -22.21 -11.65
CA PRO A 58 1.59 -21.60 -10.57
C PRO A 58 1.08 -22.14 -9.23
N SER A 59 1.86 -23.04 -8.63
CA SER A 59 1.57 -23.70 -7.36
C SER A 59 2.37 -23.08 -6.21
N GLY A 60 3.03 -21.96 -6.48
CA GLY A 60 3.98 -21.34 -5.58
C GLY A 60 3.42 -20.73 -4.32
N VAL A 61 4.36 -20.26 -3.53
CA VAL A 61 4.10 -19.59 -2.26
C VAL A 61 3.42 -18.25 -2.53
N ILE A 62 2.20 -18.07 -2.01
CA ILE A 62 1.47 -16.81 -2.09
C ILE A 62 1.97 -15.87 -0.99
N GLU A 63 2.37 -14.65 -1.37
CA GLU A 63 2.59 -13.55 -0.44
C GLU A 63 1.25 -12.92 -0.08
N ALA A 64 0.96 -12.77 1.21
CA ALA A 64 -0.23 -12.08 1.67
C ALA A 64 0.17 -10.92 2.57
N SER A 65 -0.43 -9.74 2.37
CA SER A 65 -0.19 -8.60 3.23
C SER A 65 -1.47 -7.90 3.65
N THR A 66 -1.44 -7.35 4.86
CA THR A 66 -2.50 -6.48 5.38
C THR A 66 -1.86 -5.18 5.85
N HIS A 67 -2.30 -4.07 5.27
CA HIS A 67 -1.86 -2.72 5.60
C HIS A 67 -2.99 -1.98 6.29
N VAL A 68 -2.68 -1.29 7.38
CA VAL A 68 -3.57 -0.41 8.11
C VAL A 68 -2.94 0.97 8.13
N GLN A 69 -3.72 1.99 7.81
CA GLN A 69 -3.33 3.39 7.94
C GLN A 69 -4.36 4.14 8.76
N LEU A 70 -3.88 4.98 9.67
CA LEU A 70 -4.66 5.96 10.42
C LEU A 70 -4.01 7.33 10.21
N GLU A 71 -4.81 8.35 9.98
CA GLU A 71 -4.36 9.72 9.86
C GLU A 71 -5.28 10.64 10.63
N ALA A 72 -4.69 11.48 11.49
CA ALA A 72 -5.38 12.56 12.18
C ALA A 72 -4.81 13.89 11.71
N ARG A 73 -5.64 14.65 11.00
CA ARG A 73 -5.35 15.99 10.48
C ARG A 73 -5.98 17.03 11.38
N TRP A 74 -5.19 18.02 11.80
CA TRP A 74 -5.63 19.17 12.58
C TRP A 74 -5.27 20.46 11.84
N GLN A 75 -6.29 21.28 11.57
CA GLN A 75 -6.18 22.55 10.87
C GLN A 75 -7.03 23.62 11.61
N PRO A 76 -6.52 24.18 12.71
CA PRO A 76 -7.22 25.20 13.49
C PRO A 76 -7.28 26.56 12.79
N HIS A 77 -6.31 26.86 11.93
CA HIS A 77 -6.20 28.11 11.19
C HIS A 77 -5.89 27.82 9.73
N ARG A 78 -6.20 28.76 8.83
CA ARG A 78 -5.88 28.60 7.40
C ARG A 78 -4.39 28.47 7.12
N ASN A 79 -3.55 29.06 7.97
CA ASN A 79 -2.09 29.15 7.78
C ASN A 79 -1.30 28.08 8.55
N PHE A 80 -1.99 27.15 9.21
CA PHE A 80 -1.34 26.10 9.97
C PHE A 80 -2.09 24.78 9.82
N TYR A 81 -1.33 23.73 9.52
CA TYR A 81 -1.82 22.37 9.44
C TYR A 81 -0.81 21.42 10.06
N ALA A 82 -1.31 20.46 10.84
CA ALA A 82 -0.55 19.32 11.31
C ALA A 82 -1.29 18.03 10.97
N ALA A 83 -0.57 16.97 10.61
CA ALA A 83 -1.13 15.63 10.59
C ALA A 83 -0.20 14.59 11.17
N LEU A 84 -0.79 13.66 11.91
CA LEU A 84 -0.13 12.46 12.37
C LEU A 84 -0.64 11.28 11.55
N VAL A 85 0.27 10.57 10.87
CA VAL A 85 -0.04 9.39 10.07
C VAL A 85 0.64 8.19 10.70
N GLY A 86 -0.14 7.22 11.14
CA GLY A 86 0.34 5.90 11.57
C GLY A 86 0.05 4.87 10.48
N LYS A 87 1.03 4.03 10.17
CA LYS A 87 0.86 2.89 9.27
C LYS A 87 1.42 1.64 9.91
N HIS A 88 0.72 0.53 9.73
CA HIS A 88 1.17 -0.79 10.11
C HIS A 88 0.93 -1.75 8.96
N ALA A 89 1.88 -2.65 8.70
CA ALA A 89 1.74 -3.69 7.71
C ALA A 89 2.20 -5.02 8.29
N ARG A 90 1.45 -6.07 8.00
CA ARG A 90 1.82 -7.46 8.27
C ARG A 90 1.93 -8.19 6.95
N TYR A 91 3.04 -8.88 6.77
CA TYR A 91 3.34 -9.71 5.61
C TYR A 91 3.46 -11.15 6.06
N ARG A 92 2.91 -12.05 5.26
CA ARG A 92 3.14 -13.49 5.32
C ARG A 92 3.79 -13.92 4.03
N ASN A 93 4.81 -14.76 4.16
CA ASN A 93 5.61 -15.24 3.02
C ASN A 93 6.11 -14.09 2.15
N ARG A 94 6.73 -13.09 2.78
CA ARG A 94 7.21 -11.89 2.10
C ARG A 94 8.17 -12.30 0.98
N GLU A 95 8.04 -11.66 -0.17
CA GLU A 95 8.83 -11.97 -1.36
C GLU A 95 8.64 -13.42 -1.85
N ASN A 96 7.48 -14.01 -1.57
CA ASN A 96 7.14 -15.38 -1.91
C ASN A 96 8.12 -16.41 -1.28
N HIS A 97 8.82 -16.05 -0.21
CA HIS A 97 9.62 -16.96 0.60
C HIS A 97 8.78 -17.58 1.72
N ASP A 98 8.59 -18.90 1.70
CA ASP A 98 7.76 -19.58 2.71
C ASP A 98 8.31 -19.37 4.14
N GLY A 99 7.41 -19.01 5.06
CA GLY A 99 7.73 -18.75 6.46
C GLY A 99 8.40 -17.40 6.75
N LEU A 100 8.65 -16.56 5.73
CA LEU A 100 9.19 -15.21 5.92
C LEU A 100 8.08 -14.22 6.29
N ASP A 101 7.61 -14.29 7.53
CA ASP A 101 6.65 -13.35 8.09
C ASP A 101 7.35 -12.09 8.62
N GLN A 102 6.80 -10.91 8.30
CA GLN A 102 7.37 -9.65 8.75
C GLN A 102 6.29 -8.62 9.07
N ASN A 103 6.57 -7.76 10.05
CA ASN A 103 5.74 -6.61 10.36
C ASN A 103 6.53 -5.32 10.14
N GLU A 104 5.85 -4.29 9.65
CA GLU A 104 6.40 -2.95 9.49
C GLU A 104 5.47 -1.95 10.18
N THR A 105 6.04 -1.00 10.90
CA THR A 105 5.28 0.10 11.53
C THR A 105 5.98 1.41 11.24
N SER A 106 5.22 2.43 10.85
CA SER A 106 5.75 3.78 10.66
C SER A 106 4.78 4.81 11.24
N VAL A 107 5.36 5.88 11.78
CA VAL A 107 4.64 7.05 12.25
C VAL A 107 5.29 8.27 11.62
N MET A 108 4.48 9.13 11.02
CA MET A 108 4.92 10.35 10.34
C MET A 108 4.16 11.55 10.88
N LEU A 109 4.88 12.63 11.11
CA LEU A 109 4.32 13.94 11.43
C LEU A 109 4.51 14.87 10.24
N HIS A 110 3.40 15.39 9.71
CA HIS A 110 3.40 16.42 8.68
C HIS A 110 3.06 17.76 9.33
N LEU A 111 3.87 18.78 9.07
CA LEU A 111 3.63 20.14 9.54
C LEU A 111 3.68 21.08 8.34
N TRP A 112 2.72 22.00 8.29
CA TRP A 112 2.70 23.08 7.32
C TRP A 112 2.35 24.39 8.03
N LEU A 113 3.19 25.40 7.81
CA LEU A 113 3.06 26.72 8.39
C LEU A 113 3.32 27.76 7.29
N GLU A 114 2.38 28.66 7.08
CA GLU A 114 2.54 29.79 6.17
C GLU A 114 2.76 31.09 6.95
N LYS A 115 3.62 31.97 6.43
CA LYS A 115 4.01 33.23 7.10
C LYS A 115 2.78 34.10 7.38
N PHE A 116 2.71 34.61 8.61
CA PHE A 116 1.81 35.70 8.97
C PHE A 116 2.46 37.03 8.53
N TRP A 117 1.93 37.68 7.50
CA TRP A 117 2.29 39.06 7.22
C TRP A 117 1.59 39.96 8.25
N TRP A 118 2.31 40.36 9.29
CA TRP A 118 1.97 41.59 10.01
C TRP A 118 2.38 42.75 9.11
N VAL A 119 1.45 43.31 8.34
CA VAL A 119 1.60 44.69 7.87
C VAL A 119 1.20 45.55 9.05
N GLY A 120 2.17 45.96 9.86
CA GLY A 120 1.96 47.03 10.82
C GLY A 120 1.54 48.27 10.03
N MET A 121 0.27 48.65 10.17
CA MET A 121 -0.13 50.04 10.02
C MET A 121 0.01 50.65 11.41
N ASP A 122 1.09 51.42 11.59
CA ASP A 122 1.12 52.73 12.26
C ASP A 122 2.54 53.33 12.10
#